data_AF-A0A0D2GWC0-F1
#
_entry.id   AF-A0A0D2GWC0-F1
#
_cell.length_a   1.000
_cell.length_b   1.000
_cell.length_c   1.000
_cell.angle_alpha   90.00
_cell.angle_beta   90.00
_cell.angle_gamma   90.00
#
_symmetry.space_group_name_H-M   'P 1'
#
loop_
_entity.id
_entity.type
_entity.pdbx_description
1 polymer ?
#
loop_
_entity_poly.entity_id
_entity_poly.type
_entity_poly.pdbx_seq_one_letter_code
_entity_poly.pdbx_strand_id
1 'polypeptide(L)'
;MSHQGPRLDGLNLIEEAQIEGAIREVRRIADTNPSAPESWEQRLHIARTAIATLDATGFVQMPNRNTDRTFVIATLQSLAYHDAEGVGVTDIAEWCMNQWLLLLQRNTEDLSALRGLGQAWLARSQSVLARIHRTEGSSSSGSSGRPQSLSERLSYSTAEESRDAERATAEADARAHTADYVEARGMLIPAVDYFSRAVNVAERDGEPTGELLSEVRTISSLVHISTCPPHLNLNLNGTKLTMTSPYTGG
;
A
#
# COMPACT_ATOMS: atom_id res chain seq x y z
N MET A 1 14.39 -45.40 -22.86
CA MET A 1 13.20 -44.57 -23.09
C MET A 1 12.69 -44.16 -21.72
N SER A 2 13.17 -43.03 -21.21
CA SER A 2 12.82 -42.57 -19.87
C SER A 2 11.44 -41.91 -19.92
N HIS A 3 10.42 -42.63 -19.48
CA HIS A 3 9.10 -42.05 -19.19
C HIS A 3 9.27 -41.09 -18.01
N GLN A 4 9.52 -39.82 -18.33
CA GLN A 4 9.47 -38.73 -17.36
C GLN A 4 7.99 -38.49 -17.05
N GLY A 5 7.52 -39.08 -15.95
CA GLY A 5 6.18 -38.86 -15.45
C GLY A 5 5.96 -37.39 -15.05
N PRO A 6 4.70 -36.92 -15.08
CA PRO A 6 4.37 -35.57 -14.65
C PRO A 6 4.81 -35.35 -13.20
N ARG A 7 5.49 -34.23 -12.95
CA ARG A 7 5.91 -33.81 -11.60
C ARG A 7 4.68 -33.39 -10.78
N LEU A 8 4.85 -33.15 -9.49
CA LEU A 8 3.78 -32.97 -8.48
C LEU A 8 2.63 -32.01 -8.86
N ASP A 9 2.86 -31.08 -9.79
CA ASP A 9 1.87 -30.10 -10.26
C ASP A 9 1.16 -30.49 -11.58
N GLY A 10 1.46 -31.67 -12.16
CA GLY A 10 0.88 -32.14 -13.42
C GLY A 10 1.52 -31.53 -14.68
N LEU A 11 2.53 -30.68 -14.53
CA LEU A 11 3.17 -29.95 -15.63
C LEU A 11 4.05 -30.86 -16.50
N ASN A 12 4.10 -30.53 -17.79
CA ASN A 12 5.14 -31.04 -18.68
C ASN A 12 6.43 -30.20 -18.54
N LEU A 13 7.55 -30.73 -19.03
CA LEU A 13 8.86 -30.06 -18.95
C LEU A 13 8.93 -28.71 -19.67
N ILE A 14 8.10 -28.50 -20.70
CA ILE A 14 8.08 -27.27 -21.47
C ILE A 14 7.41 -26.17 -20.65
N GLU A 15 6.26 -26.46 -20.02
CA GLU A 15 5.54 -25.55 -19.13
C GLU A 15 6.39 -25.18 -17.92
N GLU A 16 7.06 -26.17 -17.31
CA GLU A 16 7.99 -25.90 -16.20
C GLU A 16 9.13 -24.97 -16.64
N ALA A 17 9.74 -25.21 -17.80
CA ALA A 17 10.78 -24.34 -18.34
C ALA A 17 10.27 -22.92 -18.67
N GLN A 18 9.03 -22.79 -19.15
CA GLN A 18 8.39 -21.51 -19.42
C GLN A 18 8.14 -20.72 -18.13
N ILE A 19 7.61 -21.36 -17.09
CA ILE A 19 7.40 -20.74 -15.78
C ILE A 19 8.73 -20.26 -15.19
N GLU A 20 9.75 -21.12 -15.15
CA GLU A 20 11.07 -20.77 -14.62
C GLU A 20 11.74 -19.68 -15.45
N GLY A 21 11.52 -19.68 -16.77
CA GLY A 21 11.90 -18.59 -17.67
C GLY A 21 11.26 -17.26 -17.27
N ALA A 22 9.94 -17.22 -17.13
CA ALA A 22 9.20 -16.02 -16.77
C ALA A 22 9.56 -15.50 -15.37
N ILE A 23 9.71 -16.38 -14.37
CA ILE A 23 10.14 -15.99 -13.02
C ILE A 23 11.52 -15.36 -13.04
N ARG A 24 12.47 -15.94 -13.80
CA ARG A 24 13.82 -15.39 -13.95
C ARG A 24 13.81 -13.99 -14.59
N GLU A 25 12.95 -13.77 -15.57
CA GLU A 25 12.78 -12.42 -16.16
C GLU A 25 12.22 -11.42 -15.14
N VAL A 26 11.28 -11.81 -14.29
CA VAL A 26 10.77 -10.96 -13.20
C VAL A 26 11.85 -10.68 -12.16
N ARG A 27 12.68 -11.68 -11.81
CA ARG A 27 13.85 -11.49 -10.92
C ARG A 27 14.83 -10.49 -11.51
N ARG A 28 15.10 -10.57 -12.83
CA ARG A 28 15.95 -9.59 -13.53
C ARG A 28 15.41 -8.17 -13.39
N ILE A 29 14.10 -7.97 -13.49
CA ILE A 29 13.48 -6.65 -13.25
C ILE A 29 13.75 -6.16 -11.84
N ALA A 30 13.61 -7.02 -10.82
CA ALA A 30 13.86 -6.67 -9.42
C ALA A 30 15.31 -6.26 -9.16
N ASP A 31 16.26 -6.95 -9.79
CA ASP A 31 17.71 -6.71 -9.62
C ASP A 31 18.20 -5.47 -10.40
N THR A 32 17.37 -4.93 -11.30
CA THR A 32 17.71 -3.80 -12.15
C THR A 32 17.77 -2.51 -11.33
N ASN A 33 18.99 -2.12 -10.93
CA ASN A 33 19.30 -0.85 -10.28
C ASN A 33 18.80 0.34 -11.16
N PRO A 34 18.29 1.46 -10.62
CA PRO A 34 17.91 2.65 -11.40
C PRO A 34 18.97 3.15 -12.40
N SER A 35 20.25 2.83 -12.20
CA SER A 35 21.35 3.15 -13.11
C SER A 35 21.52 2.18 -14.29
N ALA A 36 20.69 1.13 -14.36
CA ALA A 36 20.82 0.07 -15.34
C ALA A 36 20.44 0.53 -16.76
N PRO A 37 21.00 -0.12 -17.80
CA PRO A 37 20.81 0.28 -19.19
C PRO A 37 19.40 0.04 -19.73
N GLU A 38 18.60 -0.79 -19.07
CA GLU A 38 17.27 -1.17 -19.55
C GLU A 38 16.29 -0.01 -19.38
N SER A 39 15.70 0.41 -20.49
CA SER A 39 14.69 1.46 -20.45
C SER A 39 13.50 1.02 -19.61
N TRP A 40 12.81 1.98 -18.99
CA TRP A 40 11.55 1.72 -18.30
C TRP A 40 10.57 0.94 -19.18
N GLU A 41 10.44 1.31 -20.45
CA GLU A 41 9.58 0.64 -21.43
C GLU A 41 9.98 -0.82 -21.65
N GLN A 42 11.28 -1.11 -21.69
CA GLN A 42 11.79 -2.47 -21.82
C GLN A 42 11.38 -3.32 -20.61
N ARG A 43 11.51 -2.78 -19.38
CA ARG A 43 11.06 -3.46 -18.16
C ARG A 43 9.57 -3.78 -18.19
N LEU A 44 8.74 -2.83 -18.66
CA LEU A 44 7.30 -3.07 -18.82
C LEU A 44 7.00 -4.13 -19.89
N HIS A 45 7.74 -4.15 -21.00
CA HIS A 45 7.57 -5.18 -22.03
C HIS A 45 7.92 -6.58 -21.50
N ILE A 46 9.01 -6.71 -20.75
CA ILE A 46 9.41 -7.97 -20.11
C ILE A 46 8.34 -8.42 -19.11
N ALA A 47 7.85 -7.50 -18.27
CA ALA A 47 6.79 -7.78 -17.30
C ALA A 47 5.52 -8.32 -17.96
N ARG A 48 5.04 -7.69 -19.04
CA ARG A 48 3.86 -8.13 -19.78
C ARG A 48 4.05 -9.50 -20.42
N THR A 49 5.23 -9.76 -20.98
CA THR A 49 5.56 -11.05 -21.58
C THR A 49 5.60 -12.16 -20.52
N ALA A 50 6.16 -11.87 -19.35
CA ALA A 50 6.15 -12.78 -18.21
C ALA A 50 4.72 -13.06 -17.74
N ILE A 51 3.88 -12.03 -17.55
CA ILE A 51 2.46 -12.18 -17.19
C ILE A 51 1.75 -13.11 -18.17
N ALA A 52 1.85 -12.84 -19.47
CA ALA A 52 1.21 -13.67 -20.50
C ALA A 52 1.65 -15.14 -20.43
N THR A 53 2.93 -15.39 -20.15
CA THR A 53 3.49 -16.74 -20.00
C THR A 53 2.96 -17.44 -18.74
N LEU A 54 2.90 -16.72 -17.62
CA LEU A 54 2.41 -17.26 -16.35
C LEU A 54 0.91 -17.54 -16.38
N ASP A 55 0.13 -16.69 -17.04
CA ASP A 55 -1.31 -16.91 -17.22
C ASP A 55 -1.57 -18.13 -18.13
N ALA A 56 -0.81 -18.26 -19.24
CA ALA A 56 -0.95 -19.38 -20.17
C ALA A 56 -0.62 -20.75 -19.55
N THR A 57 0.27 -20.79 -18.57
CA THR A 57 0.70 -22.03 -17.89
C THR A 57 -0.16 -22.36 -16.65
N GLY A 58 -1.09 -21.48 -16.26
CA GLY A 58 -1.88 -21.65 -15.06
C GLY A 58 -1.05 -21.55 -13.77
N PHE A 59 0.14 -20.94 -13.82
CA PHE A 59 1.07 -20.79 -12.69
C PHE A 59 0.38 -20.27 -11.43
N VAL A 60 -0.48 -19.26 -11.61
CA VAL A 60 -1.30 -18.65 -10.56
C VAL A 60 -2.07 -19.68 -9.74
N GLN A 61 -2.55 -20.74 -10.39
CA GLN A 61 -3.41 -21.71 -9.76
C GLN A 61 -2.67 -22.81 -9.00
N MET A 62 -1.35 -22.92 -9.17
CA MET A 62 -0.55 -24.01 -8.60
C MET A 62 -0.42 -23.89 -7.07
N PRO A 63 -0.58 -25.01 -6.33
CA PRO A 63 -0.54 -24.99 -4.87
C PRO A 63 0.89 -24.93 -4.30
N ASN A 64 1.87 -25.49 -5.00
CA ASN A 64 3.25 -25.66 -4.48
C ASN A 64 4.20 -24.51 -4.84
N ARG A 65 3.70 -23.45 -5.47
CA ARG A 65 4.49 -22.30 -5.97
C ARG A 65 4.19 -21.00 -5.23
N ASN A 66 3.72 -21.08 -3.98
CA ASN A 66 3.27 -19.91 -3.23
C ASN A 66 4.38 -18.84 -3.10
N THR A 67 5.60 -19.23 -2.75
CA THR A 67 6.73 -18.30 -2.60
C THR A 67 7.09 -17.60 -3.90
N ASP A 68 7.13 -18.32 -5.02
CA ASP A 68 7.39 -17.71 -6.32
C ASP A 68 6.23 -16.81 -6.75
N ARG A 69 4.99 -17.21 -6.46
CA ARG A 69 3.79 -16.44 -6.78
C ARG A 69 3.77 -15.11 -6.02
N THR A 70 3.98 -15.13 -4.70
CA THR A 70 4.03 -13.90 -3.90
C THR A 70 5.18 -13.00 -4.33
N PHE A 71 6.34 -13.57 -4.64
CA PHE A 71 7.48 -12.84 -5.19
C PHE A 71 7.12 -12.12 -6.50
N VAL A 72 6.60 -12.86 -7.48
CA VAL A 72 6.26 -12.31 -8.80
C VAL A 72 5.24 -11.19 -8.66
N ILE A 73 4.16 -11.39 -7.90
CA ILE A 73 3.11 -10.39 -7.76
C ILE A 73 3.67 -9.13 -7.08
N ALA A 74 4.45 -9.27 -6.00
CA ALA A 74 5.03 -8.15 -5.27
C ALA A 74 6.02 -7.35 -6.13
N THR A 75 6.89 -8.03 -6.88
CA THR A 75 7.84 -7.37 -7.79
C THR A 75 7.12 -6.61 -8.89
N LEU A 76 6.12 -7.22 -9.53
CA LEU A 76 5.34 -6.58 -10.59
C LEU A 76 4.49 -5.42 -10.06
N GLN A 77 4.00 -5.51 -8.83
CA GLN A 77 3.29 -4.41 -8.18
C GLN A 77 4.22 -3.23 -7.90
N SER A 78 5.42 -3.49 -7.38
CA SER A 78 6.45 -2.46 -7.18
C SER A 78 6.83 -1.78 -8.49
N LEU A 79 6.94 -2.57 -9.57
CA LEU A 79 7.11 -2.03 -10.92
C LEU A 79 5.88 -1.19 -11.33
N ALA A 80 4.65 -1.67 -11.15
CA ALA A 80 3.47 -0.93 -11.58
C ALA A 80 3.33 0.44 -10.90
N TYR A 81 3.78 0.57 -9.65
CA TYR A 81 3.71 1.80 -8.84
C TYR A 81 5.08 2.44 -8.58
N HIS A 82 6.03 2.30 -9.52
CA HIS A 82 7.37 2.85 -9.35
C HIS A 82 7.41 4.38 -9.13
N ASP A 83 6.51 5.10 -9.80
CA ASP A 83 6.33 6.54 -9.61
C ASP A 83 5.14 6.80 -8.69
N ALA A 84 5.42 7.36 -7.51
CA ALA A 84 4.42 7.65 -6.48
C ALA A 84 3.45 8.78 -6.86
N GLU A 85 3.85 9.68 -7.77
CA GLU A 85 2.99 10.78 -8.24
C GLU A 85 2.23 10.41 -9.52
N GLY A 86 2.67 9.37 -10.22
CA GLY A 86 2.04 8.85 -11.42
C GLY A 86 0.76 8.07 -11.16
N VAL A 87 0.01 7.80 -12.23
CA VAL A 87 -1.19 6.92 -12.21
C VAL A 87 -0.81 5.44 -12.06
N GLY A 88 0.48 5.12 -12.20
CA GLY A 88 0.98 3.75 -12.29
C GLY A 88 0.68 3.10 -13.65
N VAL A 89 1.18 1.89 -13.84
CA VAL A 89 0.94 1.08 -15.04
C VAL A 89 -0.29 0.22 -14.80
N THR A 90 -1.44 0.70 -15.28
CA THR A 90 -2.77 0.19 -14.92
C THR A 90 -2.95 -1.30 -15.19
N ASP A 91 -2.52 -1.78 -16.36
CA ASP A 91 -2.69 -3.19 -16.75
C ASP A 91 -1.94 -4.16 -15.82
N ILE A 92 -0.71 -3.80 -15.43
CA ILE A 92 0.10 -4.60 -14.50
C ILE A 92 -0.46 -4.50 -13.08
N ALA A 93 -0.85 -3.29 -12.66
CA ALA A 93 -1.45 -3.05 -11.34
C ALA A 93 -2.74 -3.86 -11.14
N GLU A 94 -3.63 -3.85 -12.14
CA GLU A 94 -4.88 -4.61 -12.13
C GLU A 94 -4.62 -6.11 -12.08
N TRP A 95 -3.66 -6.61 -12.87
CA TRP A 95 -3.24 -8.00 -12.80
C TRP A 95 -2.79 -8.36 -11.39
N CYS A 96 -1.86 -7.61 -10.79
CA CYS A 96 -1.36 -7.86 -9.44
C CYS A 96 -2.49 -7.89 -8.40
N MET A 97 -3.41 -6.93 -8.48
CA MET A 97 -4.54 -6.85 -7.57
C MET A 97 -5.46 -8.07 -7.68
N ASN A 98 -5.77 -8.50 -8.91
CA ASN A 98 -6.53 -9.72 -9.16
C ASN A 98 -5.81 -10.96 -8.60
N GLN A 99 -4.49 -11.04 -8.75
CA GLN A 99 -3.71 -12.16 -8.22
C GLN A 99 -3.74 -12.23 -6.68
N TRP A 100 -3.64 -11.09 -6.00
CA TRP A 100 -3.79 -11.06 -4.54
C TRP A 100 -5.20 -11.45 -4.09
N LEU A 101 -6.23 -11.03 -4.82
CA LEU A 101 -7.61 -11.43 -4.52
C LEU A 101 -7.83 -12.94 -4.71
N LEU A 102 -7.24 -13.54 -5.75
CA LEU A 102 -7.28 -15.00 -5.95
C LEU A 102 -6.59 -15.77 -4.82
N LEU A 103 -5.49 -15.22 -4.30
CA LEU A 103 -4.84 -15.76 -3.10
C LEU A 103 -5.77 -15.70 -1.88
N LEU A 104 -6.41 -14.55 -1.64
CA LEU A 104 -7.36 -14.40 -0.53
C LEU A 104 -8.61 -15.27 -0.65
N GLN A 105 -9.08 -15.54 -1.86
CA GLN A 105 -10.21 -16.45 -2.08
C GLN A 105 -9.88 -17.90 -1.68
N ARG A 106 -8.61 -18.30 -1.83
CA ARG A 106 -8.12 -19.63 -1.45
C ARG A 106 -7.83 -19.72 0.05
N ASN A 107 -7.25 -18.66 0.59
CA ASN A 107 -6.97 -18.52 2.02
C ASN A 107 -7.24 -17.08 2.45
N THR A 108 -8.35 -16.87 3.16
CA THR A 108 -8.79 -15.53 3.60
C THR A 108 -7.84 -14.85 4.59
N GLU A 109 -6.90 -15.61 5.12
CA GLU A 109 -5.87 -15.20 6.08
C GLU A 109 -4.46 -15.31 5.48
N ASP A 110 -4.33 -15.36 4.16
CA ASP A 110 -3.01 -15.30 3.52
C ASP A 110 -2.32 -13.96 3.83
N LEU A 111 -1.31 -14.02 4.70
CA LEU A 111 -0.61 -12.84 5.19
C LEU A 111 0.04 -12.03 4.06
N SER A 112 0.62 -12.72 3.07
CA SER A 112 1.26 -12.07 1.93
C SER A 112 0.23 -11.35 1.06
N ALA A 113 -0.94 -11.95 0.86
CA ALA A 113 -2.01 -11.32 0.08
C ALA A 113 -2.66 -10.14 0.78
N LEU A 114 -2.88 -10.23 2.10
CA LEU A 114 -3.37 -9.10 2.90
C LEU A 114 -2.38 -7.93 2.83
N ARG A 115 -1.09 -8.20 3.06
CA ARG A 115 -0.04 -7.19 2.97
C ARG A 115 0.06 -6.59 1.55
N GLY A 116 0.07 -7.43 0.52
CA GLY A 116 0.15 -7.01 -0.88
C GLY A 116 -1.01 -6.10 -1.30
N LEU A 117 -2.25 -6.41 -0.88
CA LEU A 117 -3.41 -5.55 -1.12
C LEU A 117 -3.33 -4.23 -0.34
N GLY A 118 -2.91 -4.27 0.91
CA GLY A 118 -2.67 -3.07 1.71
C GLY A 118 -1.70 -2.12 1.01
N GLN A 119 -0.57 -2.66 0.53
CA GLN A 119 0.43 -1.92 -0.25
C GLN A 119 -0.14 -1.38 -1.57
N ALA A 120 -0.94 -2.16 -2.30
CA ALA A 120 -1.54 -1.73 -3.57
C ALA A 120 -2.48 -0.54 -3.38
N TRP A 121 -3.36 -0.62 -2.38
CA TRP A 121 -4.27 0.48 -2.05
C TRP A 121 -3.52 1.72 -1.54
N LEU A 122 -2.48 1.52 -0.73
CA LEU A 122 -1.62 2.61 -0.27
C LEU A 122 -0.90 3.28 -1.44
N ALA A 123 -0.35 2.52 -2.38
CA ALA A 123 0.32 3.03 -3.56
C ALA A 123 -0.62 3.87 -4.44
N ARG A 124 -1.85 3.39 -4.66
CA ARG A 124 -2.88 4.13 -5.41
C ARG A 124 -3.22 5.48 -4.77
N SER A 125 -3.19 5.56 -3.45
CA SER A 125 -3.49 6.80 -2.72
C SER A 125 -2.38 7.87 -2.81
N GLN A 126 -1.15 7.51 -3.22
CA GLN A 126 0.01 8.41 -3.14
C GLN A 126 -0.16 9.69 -3.98
N SER A 127 -0.68 9.59 -5.20
CA SER A 127 -0.88 10.77 -6.07
C SER A 127 -1.87 11.78 -5.47
N VAL A 128 -2.93 11.28 -4.82
CA VAL A 128 -3.94 12.10 -4.13
C VAL A 128 -3.35 12.70 -2.85
N LEU A 129 -2.58 11.93 -2.09
CA LEU A 129 -1.88 12.42 -0.90
C LEU A 129 -0.84 13.50 -1.23
N ALA A 130 -0.08 13.33 -2.31
CA ALA A 130 0.85 14.34 -2.81
C ALA A 130 0.12 15.62 -3.26
N ARG A 131 -1.09 15.49 -3.82
CA ARG A 131 -1.95 16.64 -4.16
C ARG A 131 -2.41 17.38 -2.91
N ILE A 132 -2.94 16.67 -1.90
CA ILE A 132 -3.31 17.23 -0.60
C ILE A 132 -2.12 17.99 0.01
N HIS A 133 -0.96 17.34 0.09
CA HIS A 133 0.25 17.94 0.67
C HIS A 133 0.69 19.22 -0.04
N ARG A 134 0.61 19.26 -1.39
CA ARG A 134 0.91 20.49 -2.16
C ARG A 134 -0.08 21.62 -1.88
N THR A 135 -1.37 21.30 -1.77
CA THR A 135 -2.42 22.30 -1.49
C THR A 135 -2.32 22.85 -0.06
N GLU A 136 -1.98 22.01 0.92
CA GLU A 136 -1.78 22.41 2.32
C GLU A 136 -0.51 23.24 2.50
N GLY A 137 0.59 22.81 1.87
CA GLY A 137 1.85 23.57 1.87
C GLY A 137 1.70 24.95 1.25
N SER A 138 0.87 25.07 0.21
CA SER A 138 0.54 26.36 -0.42
C SER A 138 -0.39 27.21 0.45
N SER A 139 -1.31 26.59 1.20
CA SER A 139 -2.25 27.28 2.09
C SER A 139 -1.59 27.81 3.37
N SER A 140 -0.45 27.24 3.75
CA SER A 140 0.32 27.63 4.95
C SER A 140 0.86 29.06 4.91
N SER A 141 0.84 29.74 3.76
CA SER A 141 1.16 31.18 3.67
C SER A 141 0.06 32.10 4.24
N GLY A 142 -1.11 31.57 4.63
CA GLY A 142 -2.26 32.39 5.07
C GLY A 142 -2.50 32.48 6.59
N SER A 143 -1.97 31.56 7.41
CA SER A 143 -2.35 31.47 8.84
C SER A 143 -1.20 31.94 9.76
N SER A 144 -0.88 33.23 9.68
CA SER A 144 0.00 33.91 10.64
C SER A 144 -0.78 34.31 11.90
N GLY A 145 -1.29 33.31 12.63
CA GLY A 145 -1.89 33.51 13.96
C GLY A 145 -0.91 33.24 15.10
N ARG A 146 0.15 32.46 14.84
CA ARG A 146 1.10 32.07 15.87
C ARG A 146 2.12 33.18 16.11
N PRO A 147 2.22 33.74 17.32
CA PRO A 147 3.19 34.77 17.61
C PRO A 147 4.63 34.27 17.41
N GLN A 148 5.38 34.97 16.56
CA GLN A 148 6.76 34.59 16.22
C GLN A 148 7.78 35.13 17.24
N SER A 149 7.40 36.15 18.02
CA SER A 149 8.28 36.73 19.03
C SER A 149 8.10 36.05 20.38
N LEU A 150 9.21 35.89 21.12
CA LEU A 150 9.20 35.38 22.50
C LEU A 150 8.27 36.21 23.41
N SER A 151 8.21 37.53 23.20
CA SER A 151 7.38 38.43 24.01
C SER A 151 5.89 38.20 23.80
N GLU A 152 5.47 37.97 22.56
CA GLU A 152 4.07 37.63 22.27
C GLU A 152 3.74 36.21 22.72
N ARG A 153 4.68 35.25 22.63
CA ARG A 153 4.45 33.87 23.09
C ARG A 153 4.23 33.77 24.60
N LEU A 154 4.85 34.65 25.39
CA LEU A 154 4.58 34.76 26.82
C LEU A 154 3.22 35.41 27.13
N SER A 155 2.70 36.20 26.19
CA SER A 155 1.38 36.84 26.28
C SER A 155 0.26 35.96 25.68
N TYR A 156 0.63 35.00 24.83
CA TYR A 156 -0.27 34.06 24.18
C TYR A 156 -0.91 33.15 25.22
N SER A 157 -2.17 33.43 25.51
CA SER A 157 -2.90 32.75 26.57
C SER A 157 -3.39 31.38 26.10
N THR A 158 -3.58 30.46 27.05
CA THR A 158 -4.21 29.15 26.78
C THR A 158 -5.58 29.28 26.10
N ALA A 159 -6.30 30.40 26.33
CA ALA A 159 -7.57 30.65 25.66
C ALA A 159 -7.40 31.01 24.17
N GLU A 160 -6.31 31.70 23.80
CA GLU A 160 -5.99 31.97 22.39
C GLU A 160 -5.52 30.69 21.70
N GLU A 161 -4.69 29.89 22.38
CA GLU A 161 -4.31 28.56 21.91
C GLU A 161 -5.53 27.66 21.65
N SER A 162 -6.52 27.68 22.55
CA SER A 162 -7.77 26.94 22.37
C SER A 162 -8.55 27.45 21.16
N ARG A 163 -8.70 28.77 20.98
CA ARG A 163 -9.41 29.33 19.82
C ARG A 163 -8.71 29.04 18.50
N ASP A 164 -7.39 29.09 18.48
CA ASP A 164 -6.60 28.77 17.29
C ASP A 164 -6.66 27.27 16.99
N ALA A 165 -6.66 26.41 18.02
CA ALA A 165 -6.91 24.98 17.85
C ALA A 165 -8.33 24.69 17.34
N GLU A 166 -9.35 25.36 17.88
CA GLU A 166 -10.74 25.27 17.41
C GLU A 166 -10.87 25.73 15.96
N ARG A 167 -10.24 26.85 15.60
CA ARG A 167 -10.23 27.33 14.21
C ARG A 167 -9.51 26.35 13.28
N ALA A 168 -8.35 25.86 13.68
CA ALA A 168 -7.61 24.86 12.91
C ALA A 168 -8.41 23.58 12.73
N THR A 169 -9.18 23.18 13.75
CA THR A 169 -10.11 22.03 13.68
C THR A 169 -11.25 22.34 12.71
N ALA A 170 -11.92 23.49 12.82
CA ALA A 170 -12.99 23.86 11.90
C ALA A 170 -12.53 23.98 10.43
N GLU A 171 -11.33 24.50 10.20
CA GLU A 171 -10.71 24.55 8.87
C GLU A 171 -10.35 23.14 8.36
N ALA A 172 -9.92 22.25 9.24
CA ALA A 172 -9.70 20.84 8.93
C ALA A 172 -10.99 20.13 8.55
N ASP A 173 -12.08 20.34 9.31
CA ASP A 173 -13.41 19.79 9.03
C ASP A 173 -13.95 20.27 7.69
N ALA A 174 -13.78 21.56 7.38
CA ALA A 174 -14.15 22.11 6.08
C ALA A 174 -13.37 21.44 4.93
N ARG A 175 -12.09 21.14 5.16
CA ARG A 175 -11.23 20.44 4.18
C ARG A 175 -11.53 18.95 4.06
N ALA A 176 -11.96 18.30 5.14
CA ALA A 176 -12.29 16.88 5.20
C ALA A 176 -13.31 16.44 4.14
N HIS A 177 -14.17 17.37 3.71
CA HIS A 177 -15.22 17.15 2.73
C HIS A 177 -14.84 17.57 1.30
N THR A 178 -13.60 18.01 1.08
CA THR A 178 -13.11 18.32 -0.26
C THR A 178 -12.86 17.03 -1.05
N ALA A 179 -12.93 17.13 -2.38
CA ALA A 179 -12.85 15.98 -3.28
C ALA A 179 -11.57 15.13 -3.04
N ASP A 180 -10.43 15.78 -2.83
CA ASP A 180 -9.15 15.11 -2.63
C ASP A 180 -9.12 14.27 -1.35
N TYR A 181 -9.66 14.79 -0.24
CA TYR A 181 -9.71 14.04 1.01
C TYR A 181 -10.70 12.88 0.95
N VAL A 182 -11.85 13.07 0.28
CA VAL A 182 -12.82 11.99 0.06
C VAL A 182 -12.21 10.89 -0.80
N GLU A 183 -11.49 11.24 -1.86
CA GLU A 183 -10.79 10.31 -2.73
C GLU A 183 -9.69 9.56 -1.98
N ALA A 184 -8.85 10.27 -1.21
CA ALA A 184 -7.80 9.66 -0.39
C ALA A 184 -8.40 8.67 0.62
N ARG A 185 -9.48 9.02 1.31
CA ARG A 185 -10.18 8.13 2.24
C ARG A 185 -10.71 6.88 1.53
N GLY A 186 -11.28 7.03 0.33
CA GLY A 186 -11.78 5.91 -0.47
C GLY A 186 -10.70 4.86 -0.79
N MET A 187 -9.43 5.26 -0.85
CA MET A 187 -8.29 4.36 -1.08
C MET A 187 -7.61 3.92 0.23
N LEU A 188 -7.55 4.78 1.24
CA LEU A 188 -6.87 4.49 2.51
C LEU A 188 -7.68 3.55 3.41
N ILE A 189 -9.01 3.65 3.42
CA ILE A 189 -9.88 2.74 4.20
C ILE A 189 -9.60 1.26 3.87
N PRO A 190 -9.66 0.82 2.59
CA PRO A 190 -9.35 -0.57 2.29
C PRO A 190 -7.90 -0.93 2.60
N ALA A 191 -6.94 -0.04 2.38
CA ALA A 191 -5.55 -0.29 2.76
C ALA A 191 -5.41 -0.58 4.26
N VAL A 192 -6.04 0.22 5.11
CA VAL A 192 -6.07 0.03 6.57
C VAL A 192 -6.72 -1.29 6.96
N ASP A 193 -7.84 -1.66 6.34
CA ASP A 193 -8.52 -2.93 6.63
C ASP A 193 -7.61 -4.13 6.36
N TYR A 194 -6.97 -4.15 5.18
CA TYR A 194 -6.06 -5.22 4.81
C TYR A 194 -4.83 -5.30 5.72
N PHE A 195 -4.21 -4.16 6.05
CA PHE A 195 -3.09 -4.14 7.00
C PHE A 195 -3.49 -4.54 8.41
N SER A 196 -4.67 -4.11 8.89
CA SER A 196 -5.18 -4.49 10.20
C SER A 196 -5.41 -6.00 10.29
N ARG A 197 -5.99 -6.59 9.24
CA ARG A 197 -6.14 -8.04 9.13
C ARG A 197 -4.80 -8.75 9.07
N ALA A 198 -3.83 -8.23 8.30
CA ALA A 198 -2.48 -8.79 8.22
C ALA A 198 -1.80 -8.81 9.59
N VAL A 199 -1.90 -7.72 10.37
CA VAL A 199 -1.36 -7.65 11.73
C VAL A 199 -2.03 -8.67 12.64
N ASN A 200 -3.36 -8.77 12.63
CA ASN A 200 -4.06 -9.75 13.47
C ASN A 200 -3.64 -11.20 13.18
N VAL A 201 -3.44 -11.54 11.89
CA VAL A 201 -2.95 -12.86 11.48
C VAL A 201 -1.51 -13.06 11.96
N ALA A 202 -0.63 -12.10 11.71
CA ALA A 202 0.78 -12.18 12.12
C ALA A 202 0.96 -12.25 13.65
N GLU A 203 0.13 -11.53 14.42
CA GLU A 203 0.11 -11.60 15.87
C GLU A 203 -0.32 -12.97 16.38
N ARG A 204 -1.38 -13.54 15.79
CA ARG A 204 -1.87 -14.87 16.15
C ARG A 204 -0.84 -15.95 15.86
N ASP A 205 -0.14 -15.83 14.74
CA ASP A 205 0.85 -16.81 14.29
C ASP A 205 2.22 -16.61 14.97
N GLY A 206 2.39 -15.51 15.72
CA GLY A 206 3.61 -15.21 16.49
C GLY A 206 4.75 -14.61 15.67
N GLU A 207 4.49 -14.17 14.44
CA GLU A 207 5.50 -13.59 13.54
C GLU A 207 5.13 -12.16 13.06
N PRO A 208 4.99 -11.17 13.96
CA PRO A 208 4.86 -9.78 13.52
C PRO A 208 6.17 -9.33 12.89
N THR A 209 6.22 -9.33 11.55
CA THR A 209 7.41 -8.88 10.81
C THR A 209 7.61 -7.39 11.05
N GLY A 210 8.83 -6.96 11.41
CA GLY A 210 9.14 -5.54 11.63
C GLY A 210 8.82 -4.65 10.41
N GLU A 211 8.90 -5.23 9.22
CA GLU A 211 8.50 -4.58 7.97
C GLU A 211 6.99 -4.28 7.92
N LEU A 212 6.14 -5.25 8.27
CA LEU A 212 4.68 -5.06 8.36
C LEU A 212 4.33 -3.95 9.37
N LEU A 213 4.98 -3.94 10.53
CA LEU A 213 4.75 -2.91 11.54
C LEU A 213 5.20 -1.52 11.06
N SER A 214 6.25 -1.44 10.25
CA SER A 214 6.70 -0.19 9.63
C SER A 214 5.70 0.33 8.58
N GLU A 215 5.17 -0.56 7.75
CA GLU A 215 4.12 -0.21 6.77
C GLU A 215 2.84 0.28 7.45
N VAL A 216 2.42 -0.41 8.51
CA VAL A 216 1.27 -0.01 9.32
C VAL A 216 1.48 1.37 9.95
N ARG A 217 2.67 1.64 10.50
CA ARG A 217 2.98 2.98 11.05
C ARG A 217 2.88 4.06 9.99
N THR A 218 3.34 3.76 8.78
CA THR A 218 3.27 4.68 7.64
C THR A 218 1.83 4.95 7.24
N ILE A 219 0.97 3.93 7.13
CA ILE A 219 -0.44 4.18 6.81
C ILE A 219 -1.18 4.90 7.93
N SER A 220 -0.87 4.59 9.19
CA SER A 220 -1.48 5.24 10.35
C SER A 220 -1.21 6.75 10.35
N SER A 221 0.00 7.18 9.99
CA SER A 221 0.31 8.61 9.89
C SER A 221 -0.42 9.27 8.71
N LEU A 222 -0.52 8.59 7.57
CA LEU A 222 -1.23 9.10 6.39
C LEU A 222 -2.74 9.23 6.60
N VAL A 223 -3.35 8.27 7.29
CA VAL A 223 -4.77 8.34 7.66
C VAL A 223 -5.00 9.52 8.59
N HIS A 224 -4.12 9.77 9.55
CA HIS A 224 -4.24 10.92 10.44
C HIS A 224 -4.21 12.26 9.67
N ILE A 225 -3.36 12.36 8.66
CA ILE A 225 -3.29 13.53 7.77
C ILE A 225 -4.58 13.67 6.94
N SER A 226 -5.13 12.58 6.42
CA SER A 226 -6.35 12.59 5.60
C SER A 226 -7.66 12.68 6.40
N THR A 227 -7.65 12.41 7.71
CA THR A 227 -8.89 12.35 8.51
C THR A 227 -9.25 13.59 9.29
N CYS A 228 -8.33 14.54 9.51
CA CYS A 228 -8.57 15.86 10.14
C CYS A 228 -10.06 16.30 10.06
N PRO A 229 -10.88 16.18 11.15
CA PRO A 229 -10.59 16.03 12.59
C PRO A 229 -10.65 14.56 13.10
N PRO A 230 -10.35 14.23 14.38
CA PRO A 230 -9.84 12.92 14.80
C PRO A 230 -10.92 11.83 14.96
N HIS A 231 -11.70 11.56 13.90
CA HIS A 231 -12.71 10.49 13.92
C HIS A 231 -12.14 9.09 13.69
N LEU A 232 -10.89 8.97 13.21
CA LEU A 232 -10.21 7.70 13.00
C LEU A 232 -8.77 7.81 13.52
N ASN A 233 -8.59 7.69 14.84
CA ASN A 233 -7.26 7.44 15.39
C ASN A 233 -6.95 5.95 15.23
N LEU A 234 -6.03 5.63 14.32
CA LEU A 234 -5.33 4.36 14.33
C LEU A 234 -4.24 4.48 15.38
N ASN A 235 -4.44 3.82 16.53
CA ASN A 235 -3.41 3.74 17.56
C ASN A 235 -2.73 2.38 17.48
N LEU A 236 -1.40 2.39 17.34
CA LEU A 236 -0.53 1.23 17.50
C LEU A 236 -0.10 1.17 18.97
N ASN A 237 -0.88 0.48 19.80
CA ASN A 237 -0.49 0.18 21.17
C ASN A 237 0.25 -1.15 21.20
N GLY A 238 1.59 -1.09 21.24
CA GLY A 238 2.45 -2.27 21.11
C GLY A 238 2.42 -2.80 19.67
N THR A 239 1.71 -3.90 19.46
CA THR A 239 1.47 -4.52 18.13
C THR A 239 0.00 -4.41 17.69
N LYS A 240 -0.91 -4.00 18.58
CA LYS A 240 -2.34 -3.96 18.31
C LYS A 240 -2.75 -2.65 17.65
N LEU A 241 -3.27 -2.74 16.42
CA LEU A 241 -3.99 -1.67 15.75
C LEU A 241 -5.42 -1.60 16.31
N THR A 242 -5.73 -0.51 16.97
CA THR A 242 -7.12 -0.18 17.32
C THR A 242 -7.56 1.03 16.53
N MET A 243 -8.65 0.88 15.77
CA MET A 243 -9.38 1.98 15.15
C MET A 243 -10.40 2.49 16.17
N THR A 244 -10.08 3.57 16.87
CA THR A 244 -11.01 4.19 17.83
C THR A 244 -11.79 5.30 17.14
N SER A 245 -13.11 5.14 17.08
CA SER A 245 -14.02 6.24 16.83
C SER A 245 -14.37 6.90 18.16
N PRO A 246 -14.25 8.23 18.32
CA PRO A 246 -14.57 8.89 19.59
C PRO A 246 -16.06 8.86 19.99
N TYR A 247 -16.95 8.19 19.23
CA TYR A 247 -18.38 8.09 19.55
C TYR A 247 -18.82 6.80 20.25
N THR A 248 -17.92 5.91 20.66
CA THR A 248 -18.29 4.78 21.55
C THR A 248 -18.09 5.17 23.02
N GLY A 249 -18.95 6.05 23.50
CA GLY A 249 -19.06 6.44 24.91
C GLY A 249 -20.50 6.84 25.18
N GLY A 250 -21.35 5.84 25.39
CA GLY A 250 -22.70 5.97 25.94
C GLY A 250 -22.82 5.13 27.18
#